data_AF-A0A1W9T4B5-F1
#
_entry.id   AF-A0A1W9T4B5-F1
#
_cell.length_a   1.000
_cell.length_b   1.000
_cell.length_c   1.000
_cell.angle_alpha   90.00
_cell.angle_beta   90.00
_cell.angle_gamma   90.00
#
_symmetry.space_group_name_H-M   'P 1'
#
loop_
_entity.id
_entity.type
_entity.pdbx_description
1 polymer ?
#
loop_
_entity_poly.entity_id
_entity_poly.type
_entity_poly.pdbx_seq_one_letter_code
_entity_poly.pdbx_strand_id
1 'polypeptide(L)'
;TNYYEIGLKIKEAKQFERIYTYENIITNEAYYPTLLSVGLKKPFYLPFNDKKINGKTIRLDIFHNAPIWDDGAIHMGDYTLQIYLRSVTEEYYKYHTTLLQHLYKQQEDIIFGMAEPINAYSNIENGYGVFAGFNEDVVEMYIEGIDF
;
A
#
# COMPACT_ATOMS: atom_id res chain seq x y z
N THR A 1 -5.52 16.36 -11.19
CA THR A 1 -5.57 15.29 -10.20
C THR A 1 -4.15 15.01 -9.76
N ASN A 2 -3.89 15.05 -8.47
CA ASN A 2 -2.62 14.64 -7.89
C ASN A 2 -2.71 13.18 -7.42
N TYR A 3 -1.56 12.52 -7.41
CA TYR A 3 -1.44 11.11 -7.06
C TYR A 3 -0.52 10.96 -5.86
N TYR A 4 -0.90 10.04 -4.98
CA TYR A 4 -0.22 9.81 -3.73
C TYR A 4 -0.02 8.31 -3.50
N GLU A 5 0.94 7.98 -2.65
CA GLU A 5 1.00 6.68 -2.00
C GLU A 5 1.32 6.86 -0.51
N ILE A 6 0.78 5.95 0.30
CA ILE A 6 1.11 5.86 1.73
C ILE A 6 1.79 4.53 2.02
N GLY A 7 2.84 4.56 2.84
CA GLY A 7 3.57 3.38 3.29
C GLY A 7 3.90 3.47 4.78
N LEU A 8 4.04 2.32 5.43
CA LEU A 8 4.44 2.23 6.83
C LEU A 8 5.74 1.44 6.95
N LYS A 9 6.61 1.82 7.89
CA LYS A 9 7.86 1.11 8.17
C LYS A 9 8.13 1.11 9.66
N ILE A 10 8.41 -0.05 10.23
CA ILE A 10 8.99 -0.13 11.56
C ILE A 10 10.46 0.24 11.44
N LYS A 11 10.89 1.29 12.14
CA LYS A 11 12.23 1.90 12.01
C LYS A 11 13.34 0.87 12.20
N GLU A 12 13.14 -0.04 13.14
CA GLU A 12 14.06 -1.10 13.54
C GLU A 12 14.10 -2.26 12.52
N ALA A 13 12.99 -2.55 11.83
CA ALA A 13 12.84 -3.71 10.95
C ALA A 13 13.44 -3.52 9.54
N LYS A 14 13.88 -2.30 9.19
CA LYS A 14 14.50 -1.91 7.89
C LYS A 14 13.66 -2.15 6.63
N GLN A 15 12.49 -2.78 6.70
CA GLN A 15 11.57 -3.01 5.58
C GLN A 15 10.21 -2.33 5.81
N PHE A 16 9.49 -2.05 4.73
CA PHE A 16 8.12 -1.55 4.81
C PHE A 16 7.16 -2.66 5.29
N GLU A 17 6.15 -2.25 6.03
CA GLU A 17 5.09 -3.11 6.54
C GLU A 17 4.04 -3.37 5.47
N ARG A 18 3.41 -4.54 5.56
CA ARG A 18 2.21 -4.81 4.75
C ARG A 18 1.01 -4.13 5.39
N ILE A 19 0.32 -3.32 4.59
CA ILE A 19 -0.73 -2.44 5.07
C ILE A 19 -2.03 -2.63 4.31
N TYR A 20 -3.13 -2.22 4.93
CA TYR A 20 -4.46 -2.24 4.33
C TYR A 20 -5.33 -1.14 4.93
N THR A 21 -6.48 -0.88 4.32
CA THR A 21 -7.44 0.11 4.79
C THR A 21 -8.86 -0.30 4.40
N TYR A 22 -9.84 0.34 5.03
CA TYR A 22 -11.25 0.24 4.64
C TYR A 22 -11.77 1.55 4.02
N GLU A 23 -10.89 2.54 3.84
CA GLU A 23 -11.25 3.87 3.34
C GLU A 23 -11.58 3.85 1.85
N ASN A 24 -12.81 4.27 1.49
CA ASN A 24 -13.35 4.27 0.12
C ASN A 24 -12.57 5.11 -0.91
N ILE A 25 -11.67 5.98 -0.45
CA ILE A 25 -10.76 6.71 -1.35
C ILE A 25 -9.66 5.81 -1.90
N ILE A 26 -9.28 4.76 -1.17
CA ILE A 26 -8.31 3.75 -1.58
C ILE A 26 -9.03 2.48 -2.06
N THR A 27 -10.02 1.99 -1.32
CA THR A 27 -10.67 0.70 -1.62
C THR A 27 -11.54 0.69 -2.87
N ASN A 28 -11.91 1.87 -3.40
CA ASN A 28 -12.60 1.98 -4.69
C ASN A 28 -11.63 2.12 -5.88
N GLU A 29 -10.32 2.18 -5.65
CA GLU A 29 -9.35 2.18 -6.76
C GLU A 29 -9.30 0.79 -7.41
N ALA A 30 -9.13 0.77 -8.72
CA ALA A 30 -9.24 -0.47 -9.50
C ALA A 30 -8.17 -1.52 -9.15
N TYR A 31 -7.09 -1.14 -8.47
CA TYR A 31 -6.08 -2.10 -8.01
C TYR A 31 -6.46 -2.80 -6.71
N TYR A 32 -7.35 -2.20 -5.92
CA TYR A 32 -7.69 -2.74 -4.62
C TYR A 32 -8.56 -3.98 -4.82
N PRO A 33 -8.18 -5.13 -4.22
CA PRO A 33 -8.90 -6.37 -4.44
C PRO A 33 -10.31 -6.31 -3.82
N THR A 34 -11.25 -7.02 -4.44
CA THR A 34 -12.62 -7.11 -3.91
C THR A 34 -12.66 -7.87 -2.58
N LEU A 35 -13.69 -7.65 -1.75
CA LEU A 35 -13.86 -8.32 -0.45
C LEU A 35 -13.84 -9.87 -0.51
N LEU A 36 -14.06 -10.46 -1.69
CA LEU A 36 -14.04 -11.91 -1.91
C LEU A 36 -12.62 -12.51 -1.90
N SER A 37 -11.57 -11.68 -1.94
CA SER A 37 -10.19 -12.11 -2.10
C SER A 37 -9.52 -12.47 -0.75
N VAL A 38 -10.15 -13.37 0.00
CA VAL A 38 -9.60 -13.93 1.25
C VAL A 38 -8.23 -14.57 0.96
N GLY A 39 -7.20 -14.10 1.66
CA GLY A 39 -5.83 -14.65 1.56
C GLY A 39 -4.87 -13.90 0.64
N LEU A 40 -5.29 -12.82 -0.02
CA LEU A 40 -4.36 -12.00 -0.79
C LEU A 40 -3.32 -11.31 0.08
N LYS A 41 -2.08 -11.27 -0.43
CA LYS A 41 -0.98 -10.59 0.24
C LYS A 41 -1.22 -9.08 0.22
N LYS A 42 -1.43 -8.50 1.40
CA LYS A 42 -1.52 -7.05 1.62
C LYS A 42 -0.31 -6.31 0.99
N PRO A 43 -0.50 -5.17 0.32
CA PRO A 43 0.59 -4.43 -0.33
C PRO A 43 1.46 -3.69 0.69
N PHE A 44 2.64 -3.24 0.28
CA PHE A 44 3.53 -2.41 1.11
C PHE A 44 3.18 -0.91 1.04
N TYR A 45 2.53 -0.51 -0.03
CA TYR A 45 2.09 0.86 -0.27
C TYR A 45 0.66 0.85 -0.77
N LEU A 46 -0.11 1.86 -0.40
CA LEU A 46 -1.47 2.08 -0.88
C LEU A 46 -1.48 3.33 -1.76
N PRO A 47 -1.44 3.19 -3.10
CA PRO A 47 -1.63 4.33 -3.99
C PRO A 47 -3.09 4.83 -3.95
N PHE A 48 -3.28 6.14 -4.06
CA PHE A 48 -4.58 6.79 -4.21
C PHE A 48 -4.48 8.13 -4.94
N ASN A 49 -5.61 8.74 -5.30
CA ASN A 49 -5.65 10.04 -5.95
C ASN A 49 -6.58 11.02 -5.23
N ASP A 50 -6.38 12.31 -5.48
CA ASP A 50 -7.11 13.38 -4.80
C ASP A 50 -8.48 13.73 -5.40
N LYS A 51 -8.98 12.99 -6.40
CA LYS A 51 -10.28 13.31 -7.05
C LYS A 51 -11.42 13.45 -6.05
N LYS A 52 -11.41 12.63 -5.00
CA LYS A 52 -12.43 12.64 -3.92
C LYS A 52 -12.08 13.57 -2.75
N ILE A 53 -10.82 14.03 -2.66
CA ILE A 53 -10.35 14.96 -1.62
C ILE A 53 -10.70 16.40 -2.01
N ASN A 54 -10.41 16.77 -3.26
CA ASN A 54 -10.69 18.08 -3.86
C ASN A 54 -10.30 19.27 -2.95
N GLY A 55 -9.05 19.27 -2.46
CA GLY A 55 -8.49 20.33 -1.63
C GLY A 55 -8.96 20.37 -0.17
N LYS A 56 -9.76 19.39 0.27
CA LYS A 56 -10.22 19.28 1.67
C LYS A 56 -9.25 18.45 2.51
N THR A 57 -9.26 18.66 3.82
CA THR A 57 -8.61 17.76 4.77
C THR A 57 -9.45 16.50 4.93
N ILE A 58 -8.82 15.33 4.88
CA ILE A 58 -9.43 14.04 5.17
C ILE A 58 -8.64 13.32 6.26
N ARG A 59 -9.30 12.37 6.92
CA ARG A 59 -8.65 11.39 7.79
C ARG A 59 -8.59 10.06 7.05
N LEU A 60 -7.45 9.37 7.15
CA LEU A 60 -7.25 8.03 6.60
C LEU A 60 -6.86 7.10 7.75
N ASP A 61 -7.64 6.04 7.95
CA ASP A 61 -7.25 4.98 8.87
C ASP A 61 -6.50 3.86 8.11
N ILE A 62 -5.23 3.65 8.45
CA ILE A 62 -4.34 2.64 7.85
C ILE A 62 -3.97 1.61 8.90
N PHE A 63 -4.06 0.34 8.52
CA PHE A 63 -3.82 -0.79 9.42
C PHE A 63 -2.57 -1.56 9.00
N HIS A 64 -1.74 -1.94 9.97
CA HIS A 64 -0.63 -2.87 9.81
C HIS A 64 -0.69 -3.95 10.89
N ASN A 65 0.07 -5.02 10.71
CA ASN A 65 0.22 -6.02 11.76
C ASN A 65 1.30 -5.54 12.74
N ALA A 66 0.99 -5.46 14.03
CA ALA A 66 1.96 -5.12 15.06
C ALA A 66 3.00 -6.25 15.23
N PRO A 67 4.24 -5.94 15.62
CA PRO A 67 5.28 -6.93 15.88
C PRO A 67 5.01 -7.64 17.23
N ILE A 68 4.11 -8.62 17.20
CA ILE A 68 3.71 -9.42 18.36
C ILE A 68 4.53 -10.72 18.39
N TRP A 69 4.96 -11.14 19.58
CA TRP A 69 5.48 -12.49 19.83
C TRP A 69 4.69 -13.19 20.94
N ASP A 70 4.67 -14.52 20.88
CA ASP A 70 3.91 -15.38 21.79
C ASP A 70 4.83 -16.51 22.31
N ASP A 71 5.02 -16.55 23.61
CA ASP A 71 5.73 -17.62 24.32
C ASP A 71 4.86 -18.30 25.40
N GLY A 72 3.54 -18.17 25.29
CA GLY A 72 2.56 -18.51 26.33
C GLY A 72 1.86 -17.30 26.93
N ALA A 73 2.40 -16.09 26.70
CA ALA A 73 1.77 -14.79 26.88
C ALA A 73 1.95 -13.95 25.61
N ILE A 74 1.04 -13.00 25.37
CA ILE A 74 1.10 -12.14 24.18
C ILE A 74 1.91 -10.90 24.52
N HIS A 75 3.01 -10.72 23.81
CA HIS A 75 3.92 -9.61 24.00
C HIS A 75 3.99 -8.73 22.76
N MET A 76 3.96 -7.43 22.97
CA MET A 76 4.28 -6.43 21.96
C MET A 76 5.34 -5.51 22.53
N GLY A 77 6.53 -5.50 21.94
CA GLY A 77 7.60 -4.60 22.35
C GLY A 77 7.38 -3.19 21.85
N ASP A 78 8.08 -2.24 22.48
CA ASP A 78 8.15 -0.86 22.00
C ASP A 78 8.73 -0.82 20.58
N TYR A 79 8.17 0.03 19.73
CA TYR A 79 8.70 0.26 18.38
C TYR A 79 8.41 1.67 17.86
N THR A 80 9.23 2.12 16.91
CA THR A 80 8.98 3.39 16.21
C THR A 80 8.38 3.12 14.84
N LEU A 81 7.15 3.59 14.62
CA LEU A 81 6.49 3.53 13.33
C LEU A 81 6.79 4.79 12.52
N GLN A 82 7.32 4.63 11.31
CA GLN A 82 7.51 5.68 10.33
C GLN A 82 6.37 5.62 9.29
N ILE A 83 5.65 6.72 9.13
CA ILE A 83 4.56 6.89 8.19
C ILE A 83 5.09 7.74 7.03
N TYR A 84 5.08 7.18 5.82
CA TYR A 84 5.54 7.83 4.61
C TYR A 84 4.32 8.24 3.77
N LEU A 85 4.17 9.54 3.52
CA LEU A 85 3.24 10.06 2.53
C LEU A 85 4.02 10.61 1.34
N ARG A 86 3.78 10.06 0.17
CA ARG A 86 4.48 10.46 -1.06
C ARG A 86 3.53 11.07 -2.06
N SER A 87 3.93 12.20 -2.64
CA SER A 87 3.36 12.72 -3.88
C SER A 87 4.10 12.11 -5.05
N VAL A 88 3.40 11.44 -5.97
CA VAL A 88 3.99 10.68 -7.07
C VAL A 88 3.52 11.20 -8.42
N THR A 89 4.29 10.95 -9.49
CA THR A 89 3.83 11.28 -10.85
C THR A 89 2.70 10.35 -11.30
N GLU A 90 1.95 10.77 -12.32
CA GLU A 90 0.89 9.95 -12.91
C GLU A 90 1.41 8.63 -13.47
N GLU A 91 2.59 8.65 -14.11
CA GLU A 91 3.22 7.47 -14.69
C GLU A 91 3.61 6.47 -13.60
N TYR A 92 4.15 6.95 -12.48
CA TYR A 92 4.42 6.11 -11.31
C TYR A 92 3.13 5.46 -10.81
N TYR A 93 2.07 6.26 -10.62
CA TYR A 93 0.78 5.79 -10.11
C TYR A 93 0.18 4.70 -11.01
N LYS A 94 0.14 4.93 -12.32
CA LYS A 94 -0.38 3.98 -13.31
C LYS A 94 0.44 2.69 -13.31
N TYR A 95 1.77 2.81 -13.33
CA TYR A 95 2.64 1.64 -13.26
C TYR A 95 2.41 0.82 -11.97
N HIS A 96 2.44 1.46 -10.80
CA HIS A 96 2.31 0.78 -9.52
C HIS A 96 0.93 0.13 -9.35
N THR A 97 -0.14 0.84 -9.69
CA THR A 97 -1.51 0.28 -9.61
C THR A 97 -1.69 -0.92 -10.56
N THR A 98 -1.16 -0.87 -11.79
CA THR A 98 -1.21 -2.02 -12.69
C THR A 98 -0.34 -3.18 -12.21
N LEU A 99 0.82 -2.90 -11.60
CA LEU A 99 1.65 -3.93 -10.97
C LEU A 99 0.90 -4.63 -9.83
N LEU A 100 0.23 -3.89 -8.95
CA LEU A 100 -0.57 -4.47 -7.87
C LEU A 100 -1.70 -5.34 -8.40
N GLN A 101 -2.44 -4.87 -9.42
CA GLN A 101 -3.46 -5.69 -10.10
C GLN A 101 -2.88 -7.00 -10.63
N HIS A 102 -1.72 -6.94 -11.28
CA HIS A 102 -1.06 -8.11 -11.84
C HIS A 102 -0.68 -9.11 -10.75
N LEU A 103 -0.09 -8.64 -9.65
CA LEU A 103 0.29 -9.47 -8.51
C LEU A 103 -0.92 -10.13 -7.84
N TYR A 104 -2.03 -9.40 -7.69
CA TYR A 104 -3.25 -9.97 -7.14
C TYR A 104 -3.84 -11.04 -8.05
N LYS A 105 -3.95 -10.78 -9.36
CA LYS A 105 -4.46 -11.79 -10.29
C LYS A 105 -3.56 -13.02 -10.37
N GLN A 106 -2.24 -12.87 -10.36
CA GLN A 106 -1.34 -14.03 -10.27
C GLN A 106 -1.61 -14.87 -9.02
N GLN A 107 -1.83 -14.22 -7.88
CA GLN A 107 -2.13 -14.92 -6.64
C GLN A 107 -3.52 -15.60 -6.70
N GLU A 108 -4.53 -14.94 -7.26
CA GLU A 108 -5.85 -15.52 -7.49
C GLU A 108 -5.79 -16.70 -8.47
N ASP A 109 -4.94 -16.64 -9.50
CA ASP A 109 -4.72 -17.78 -10.41
C ASP A 109 -4.19 -19.00 -9.68
N ILE A 110 -3.20 -18.78 -8.81
CA ILE A 110 -2.59 -19.85 -8.00
C ILE A 110 -3.62 -20.48 -7.05
N ILE A 111 -4.53 -19.67 -6.49
CA ILE A 111 -5.51 -20.14 -5.50
C ILE A 111 -6.75 -20.74 -6.16
N PHE A 112 -7.25 -20.14 -7.25
CA PHE A 112 -8.57 -20.42 -7.83
C PHE A 112 -8.54 -20.86 -9.31
N GLY A 113 -7.43 -20.70 -10.02
CA GLY A 113 -7.27 -21.10 -11.42
C GLY A 113 -8.08 -20.29 -12.43
N MET A 114 -8.40 -19.02 -12.12
CA MET A 114 -9.31 -18.17 -12.90
C MET A 114 -8.77 -16.76 -13.17
N ALA A 115 -7.47 -16.58 -13.47
CA ALA A 115 -6.97 -15.23 -13.74
C ALA A 115 -7.10 -14.79 -15.20
N GLU A 116 -7.85 -13.72 -15.43
CA GLU A 116 -7.85 -13.02 -16.72
C GLU A 116 -6.60 -12.15 -16.89
N PRO A 117 -5.96 -12.12 -18.08
CA PRO A 117 -4.79 -11.29 -18.33
C PRO A 117 -5.08 -9.80 -18.11
N ILE A 118 -4.08 -9.04 -17.64
CA ILE A 118 -4.14 -7.59 -17.46
C ILE A 118 -3.22 -6.93 -18.48
N ASN A 119 -3.69 -5.85 -19.10
CA ASN A 119 -2.84 -4.98 -19.90
C ASN A 119 -1.91 -4.20 -18.96
N ALA A 120 -0.63 -4.57 -18.95
CA ALA A 120 0.39 -3.84 -18.20
C ALA A 120 0.50 -2.40 -18.71
N TYR A 121 0.52 -1.42 -17.81
CA TYR A 121 0.80 -0.05 -18.18
C TYR A 121 2.25 0.05 -18.68
N SER A 122 2.42 0.66 -19.85
CA SER A 122 3.71 1.05 -20.40
C SER A 122 3.64 2.52 -20.77
N ASN A 123 4.64 3.28 -20.30
CA ASN A 123 4.91 4.64 -20.76
C ASN A 123 6.12 4.69 -21.70
N ILE A 124 6.59 3.52 -22.17
CA ILE A 124 7.73 3.42 -23.09
C ILE A 124 7.22 3.66 -24.50
N GLU A 125 7.61 4.78 -25.08
CA GLU A 125 7.36 5.12 -26.47
C GLU A 125 8.71 5.19 -27.21
N ASN A 126 8.85 4.40 -28.28
CA ASN A 126 10.07 4.33 -29.09
C ASN A 126 11.36 4.05 -28.28
N GLY A 127 11.26 3.28 -27.19
CA GLY A 127 12.39 2.91 -26.34
C GLY A 127 12.73 3.92 -25.23
N TYR A 128 11.96 5.00 -25.08
CA TYR A 128 12.12 5.99 -24.01
C TYR A 128 10.90 5.96 -23.08
N GLY A 129 11.15 5.86 -21.77
CA GLY A 129 10.10 5.90 -20.73
C GLY A 129 10.37 7.00 -19.70
N VAL A 130 9.33 7.44 -19.00
CA VAL A 130 9.41 8.55 -18.03
C VAL A 130 10.15 8.13 -16.76
N PHE A 131 11.05 8.99 -16.28
CA PHE A 131 11.65 8.91 -14.96
C PHE A 131 10.59 9.23 -13.90
N ALA A 132 10.08 8.18 -13.26
CA ALA A 132 9.09 8.30 -12.19
C ALA A 132 9.75 8.83 -10.91
N GLY A 133 9.37 10.04 -10.49
CA GLY A 133 9.84 10.67 -9.26
C GLY A 133 8.75 10.74 -8.19
N PHE A 134 9.18 10.90 -6.94
CA PHE A 134 8.27 11.21 -5.84
C PHE A 134 8.88 12.26 -4.93
N ASN A 135 8.02 13.02 -4.26
CA ASN A 135 8.37 13.81 -3.08
C ASN A 135 7.79 13.10 -1.86
N GLU A 136 8.55 13.01 -0.77
CA GLU A 136 8.13 12.30 0.44
C GLU A 136 8.10 13.21 1.66
N ASP A 137 7.08 12.99 2.49
CA ASP A 137 6.98 13.48 3.85
C ASP A 137 6.94 12.27 4.80
N VAL A 138 7.60 12.39 5.95
CA VAL A 138 7.79 11.29 6.90
C VAL A 138 7.46 11.75 8.31
N VAL A 139 6.54 11.03 8.95
CA VAL A 139 6.19 11.24 10.36
C VAL A 139 6.62 10.01 11.16
N GLU A 140 7.28 10.23 12.30
CA GLU A 140 7.63 9.16 13.23
C GLU A 140 6.69 9.16 14.44
N MET A 141 6.27 7.97 14.86
CA MET A 141 5.43 7.75 16.03
C MET A 141 6.04 6.65 16.88
N TYR A 142 6.27 6.93 18.16
CA TYR A 142 6.67 5.90 19.12
C TYR A 142 5.42 5.20 19.66
N ILE A 143 5.46 3.86 19.67
CA ILE A 143 4.41 3.00 20.18
C ILE A 143 4.96 2.27 21.40
N GLU A 144 4.29 2.45 22.54
CA GLU A 144 4.56 1.71 23.75
C GLU A 144 4.08 0.27 23.62
N GLY A 145 4.92 -0.65 24.08
CA GLY A 145 4.62 -2.06 24.14
C GLY A 145 3.51 -2.39 25.13
N ILE A 146 2.85 -3.53 24.90
CA ILE A 146 1.81 -4.05 25.78
C ILE A 146 2.03 -5.54 25.97
N ASP A 147 1.99 -5.98 27.22
CA ASP A 147 2.00 -7.39 27.62
C ASP A 147 0.60 -7.80 28.10
N PHE A 148 0.09 -8.93 27.61
CA PHE A 148 -1.23 -9.48 27.95
C PHE A 148 -1.15 -10.89 28.54
#